data_AF-C5B0N6-F1
#
_entry.id   AF-C5B0N6-F1
#
_cell.length_a   1.000
_cell.length_b   1.000
_cell.length_c   1.000
_cell.angle_alpha   90.00
_cell.angle_beta   90.00
_cell.angle_gamma   90.00
#
_symmetry.space_group_name_H-M   'P 1'
#
loop_
_entity.id
_entity.type
_entity.pdbx_description
1 polymer ?
#
loop_
_entity_poly.entity_id
_entity_poly.type
_entity_poly.pdbx_seq_one_letter_code
_entity_poly.pdbx_strand_id
1 'polypeptide(L)'
;MLIQRISGTTRVLGKAQGYSGLPVKDEPIDMAFDGGVERVNMMVTAWEPTPDELARLNAGAPILLHILGEAHPPVRMEVGEPKEPV
;
A
#
# COMPACT_ATOMS: atom_id res chain seq x y z
N MET A 1 9.99 1.91 1.99
CA MET A 1 9.29 0.99 2.90
C MET A 1 9.56 -0.44 2.49
N LEU A 2 9.44 -1.38 3.43
CA LEU A 2 9.60 -2.81 3.22
C LEU A 2 8.23 -3.46 3.02
N ILE A 3 8.10 -4.31 2.00
CA ILE A 3 6.89 -5.13 1.80
C ILE A 3 6.82 -6.17 2.90
N GLN A 4 5.71 -6.21 3.64
CA GLN A 4 5.50 -7.20 4.69
C GLN A 4 4.50 -8.27 4.28
N ARG A 5 4.76 -9.50 4.73
CA ARG A 5 3.80 -10.59 4.60
C ARG A 5 2.83 -10.55 5.77
N ILE A 6 1.54 -10.49 5.47
CA ILE A 6 0.47 -10.44 6.47
C ILE A 6 -0.13 -11.82 6.74
N SER A 7 -0.66 -12.02 7.95
CA SER A 7 -1.46 -13.21 8.26
C SER A 7 -2.66 -13.31 7.30
N GLY A 8 -2.95 -14.53 6.85
CA GLY A 8 -4.03 -14.76 5.89
C GLY A 8 -3.73 -14.30 4.45
N THR A 9 -2.48 -14.06 4.08
CA THR A 9 -2.07 -13.83 2.67
C THR A 9 -2.68 -14.92 1.77
N THR A 10 -3.48 -14.50 0.78
CA THR A 10 -4.16 -15.38 -0.18
C THR A 10 -3.36 -15.58 -1.46
N ARG A 11 -2.60 -14.56 -1.89
CA ARG A 11 -1.77 -14.61 -3.11
C ARG A 11 -0.63 -13.60 -3.08
N VAL A 12 0.29 -13.72 -4.05
CA VAL A 12 1.41 -12.79 -4.25
C VAL A 12 1.34 -12.23 -5.67
N LEU A 13 1.18 -10.91 -5.79
CA LEU A 13 1.05 -10.21 -7.07
C LEU A 13 2.42 -9.75 -7.61
N GLY A 14 2.50 -9.45 -8.91
CA GLY A 14 3.65 -8.81 -9.55
C GLY A 14 4.92 -9.65 -9.73
N LYS A 15 5.12 -10.69 -8.91
CA LYS A 15 6.36 -11.50 -8.93
C LYS A 15 6.65 -12.13 -10.29
N ALA A 16 5.64 -12.72 -10.94
CA ALA A 16 5.78 -13.33 -12.27
C ALA A 16 6.03 -12.30 -13.39
N GLN A 17 5.84 -11.01 -13.12
CA GLN A 17 6.04 -9.91 -14.05
C GLN A 17 7.40 -9.22 -13.84
N GLY A 18 8.25 -9.75 -12.94
CA GLY A 18 9.58 -9.20 -12.63
C GLY A 18 9.61 -8.15 -11.52
N TYR A 19 8.47 -7.84 -10.88
CA TYR A 19 8.42 -6.95 -9.73
C TYR A 19 8.76 -7.68 -8.42
N SER A 20 9.08 -6.90 -7.38
CA SER A 20 9.01 -7.38 -6.00
C SER A 20 7.61 -7.94 -5.75
N GLY A 21 7.54 -9.21 -5.34
CA GLY A 21 6.26 -9.85 -5.07
C GLY A 21 5.51 -9.10 -3.96
N LEU A 22 4.23 -8.79 -4.20
CA LEU A 22 3.36 -8.11 -3.24
C LEU A 22 2.39 -9.12 -2.61
N PRO A 23 2.62 -9.59 -1.38
CA PRO A 23 1.68 -10.44 -0.66
C PRO A 23 0.40 -9.67 -0.38
N VAL A 24 -0.73 -10.22 -0.78
CA VAL A 24 -2.05 -9.63 -0.51
C VAL A 24 -2.96 -10.65 0.16
N LYS A 25 -3.87 -10.14 1.00
CA LYS A 25 -5.05 -10.85 1.48
C LYS A 25 -6.27 -10.31 0.75
N ASP A 26 -6.97 -11.17 0.04
CA ASP A 26 -8.30 -10.87 -0.50
C ASP A 26 -9.34 -11.08 0.61
N GLU A 27 -10.15 -10.07 0.91
CA GLU A 27 -11.26 -10.20 1.85
C GLU A 27 -12.48 -9.36 1.46
N PRO A 28 -13.70 -9.92 1.52
CA PRO A 28 -14.90 -9.15 1.27
C PRO A 28 -15.25 -8.29 2.49
N ILE A 29 -15.55 -7.01 2.25
CA ILE A 29 -15.96 -6.03 3.27
C ILE A 29 -17.28 -5.37 2.90
N ASP A 30 -18.00 -4.90 3.90
CA ASP A 30 -19.16 -4.03 3.69
C ASP A 30 -18.66 -2.58 3.73
N MET A 31 -18.83 -1.85 2.63
CA MET A 31 -18.38 -0.48 2.47
C MET A 31 -19.59 0.46 2.36
N ALA A 32 -19.62 1.48 3.22
CA ALA A 32 -20.64 2.52 3.18
C ALA A 32 -20.24 3.65 2.23
N PHE A 33 -21.20 4.15 1.46
CA PHE A 33 -21.07 5.34 0.61
C PHE A 33 -22.40 6.10 0.57
N ASP A 34 -22.39 7.31 -0.02
CA ASP A 34 -23.62 8.09 -0.18
C ASP A 34 -24.58 7.35 -1.12
N GLY A 35 -25.57 6.65 -0.54
CA GLY A 35 -26.46 5.73 -1.25
C GLY A 35 -26.66 4.35 -0.61
N GLY A 36 -25.87 3.98 0.41
CA GLY A 36 -26.10 2.74 1.18
C GLY A 36 -24.83 1.99 1.56
N VAL A 37 -24.97 0.68 1.75
CA VAL A 37 -23.89 -0.25 2.07
C VAL A 37 -23.84 -1.34 1.01
N GLU A 38 -22.68 -1.59 0.44
CA GLU A 38 -22.44 -2.67 -0.52
C GLU A 38 -21.31 -3.59 -0.04
N ARG A 39 -21.41 -4.87 -0.36
CA ARG A 39 -20.35 -5.84 -0.09
C ARG A 39 -19.39 -5.92 -1.28
N VAL A 40 -18.15 -5.50 -1.08
CA VAL A 40 -17.11 -5.38 -2.12
C VAL A 40 -15.89 -6.25 -1.79
N ASN A 41 -15.13 -6.63 -2.82
CA ASN A 41 -13.86 -7.33 -2.64
C ASN A 41 -12.73 -6.33 -2.36
N MET A 42 -12.06 -6.46 -1.22
CA MET A 42 -10.88 -5.68 -0.86
C MET A 42 -9.62 -6.53 -0.95
N MET A 43 -8.50 -5.91 -1.31
CA MET A 43 -7.16 -6.48 -1.22
C MET A 43 -6.35 -5.69 -0.20
N VAL A 44 -5.77 -6.37 0.79
CA VAL A 44 -4.93 -5.75 1.83
C VAL A 44 -3.49 -6.23 1.69
N THR A 45 -2.55 -5.28 1.80
CA THR A 45 -1.11 -5.53 1.91
C THR A 45 -0.56 -4.68 3.06
N ALA A 46 0.60 -5.05 3.60
CA ALA A 46 1.29 -4.24 4.60
C ALA A 46 2.64 -3.77 4.09
N TRP A 47 3.03 -2.59 4.56
CA TRP A 47 4.34 -2.00 4.37
C TRP A 47 4.84 -1.50 5.72
N GLU A 48 6.12 -1.71 5.97
CA GLU A 48 6.78 -1.25 7.19
C GLU A 48 7.85 -0.20 6.83
N PRO A 49 7.88 0.96 7.49
CA PRO A 49 8.95 1.92 7.28
C PRO A 49 10.28 1.36 7.80
N THR A 50 11.38 1.67 7.13
CA THR A 50 12.71 1.52 7.75
C THR A 50 12.88 2.51 8.90
N PRO A 51 13.90 2.35 9.78
CA PRO A 51 14.14 3.33 10.86
C PRO A 51 14.28 4.78 10.37
N ASP A 52 14.99 4.99 9.26
CA ASP A 52 15.18 6.33 8.67
C ASP A 52 13.87 6.89 8.09
N GLU A 53 13.08 6.02 7.43
CA GLU A 53 11.75 6.39 6.94
C GLU A 53 10.81 6.74 8.11
N LEU A 54 10.86 5.98 9.21
CA LEU A 54 10.09 6.27 10.41
C LEU A 54 10.51 7.62 11.02
N ALA A 55 11.80 7.94 11.02
CA ALA A 55 12.28 9.26 11.46
C ALA A 55 11.72 10.38 10.58
N ARG A 56 11.69 10.21 9.24
CA ARG A 56 11.07 11.18 8.34
C ARG A 56 9.56 11.31 8.55
N LEU A 57 8.84 10.20 8.76
CA LEU A 57 7.42 10.23 9.11
C LEU A 57 7.18 11.03 10.40
N ASN A 58 7.98 10.80 11.44
CA ASN A 58 7.90 11.55 12.70
C ASN A 58 8.23 13.05 12.53
N ALA A 59 9.05 13.38 11.53
CA ALA A 59 9.33 14.77 11.12
C ALA A 59 8.25 15.37 10.20
N GLY A 60 7.16 14.64 9.91
CA GLY A 60 6.04 15.13 9.11
C GLY A 60 6.15 14.87 7.61
N ALA A 61 7.04 13.95 7.19
CA ALA A 61 7.08 13.49 5.79
C ALA A 61 5.79 12.74 5.41
N PRO A 62 5.31 12.89 4.17
CA PRO A 62 4.14 12.16 3.68
C PRO A 62 4.48 10.72 3.30
N ILE A 63 3.46 9.88 3.31
CA ILE A 63 3.48 8.59 2.61
C ILE A 63 3.09 8.84 1.14
N LEU A 64 3.89 8.33 0.22
CA LEU A 64 3.68 8.45 -1.22
C LEU A 64 3.26 7.09 -1.80
N LEU A 65 2.20 7.08 -2.59
CA LEU A 65 1.78 5.95 -3.42
C LEU A 65 2.24 6.21 -4.85
N HIS A 66 3.12 5.36 -5.36
CA HIS A 66 3.55 5.41 -6.75
C HIS A 66 2.78 4.36 -7.53
N ILE A 67 2.20 4.78 -8.66
CA ILE A 67 1.37 3.97 -9.53
C ILE A 67 2.02 3.97 -10.92
N LEU A 68 2.38 2.80 -11.46
CA LEU A 68 3.13 2.70 -12.72
C LEU A 68 2.23 2.29 -13.90
N GLY A 69 2.11 3.14 -14.92
CA GLY A 69 1.49 2.79 -16.20
C GLY A 69 0.11 3.43 -16.44
N GLU A 70 -0.58 2.96 -17.49
CA GLU A 70 -1.86 3.50 -17.98
C GLU A 70 -3.07 2.56 -17.74
N ALA A 71 -2.83 1.30 -17.32
CA ALA A 71 -3.85 0.29 -17.01
C ALA A 71 -3.43 -0.57 -15.80
N HIS A 72 -4.39 -1.25 -15.14
CA HIS A 72 -4.30 -1.95 -13.83
C HIS A 72 -2.86 -2.08 -13.24
N PRO A 73 -2.36 -0.99 -12.65
CA PRO A 73 -0.92 -0.72 -12.58
C PRO A 73 -0.22 -1.32 -11.35
N PRO A 74 1.06 -1.71 -11.46
CA PRO A 74 1.93 -1.95 -10.32
C PRO A 74 2.00 -0.74 -9.39
N VAL A 75 2.04 -1.00 -8.08
CA VAL A 75 2.12 0.06 -7.06
C VAL A 75 3.29 -0.16 -6.10
N ARG A 76 3.86 0.93 -5.57
CA ARG A 76 4.82 0.91 -4.46
C ARG A 76 4.57 2.04 -3.47
N MET A 77 4.93 1.81 -2.20
CA MET A 77 4.86 2.79 -1.13
C MET A 77 6.25 3.35 -0.80
N GLU A 78 6.33 4.66 -0.57
CA GLU A 78 7.55 5.36 -0.21
C GLU A 78 7.27 6.39 0.90
N VAL A 79 8.27 6.70 1.72
CA VAL A 79 8.22 7.87 2.61
C VAL A 79 8.99 9.00 1.93
N GLY A 80 8.29 10.10 1.67
CA GLY A 80 8.85 11.30 1.06
C GLY A 80 9.77 12.07 2.01
N GLU A 81 9.97 13.34 1.69
CA GLU A 81 10.70 14.28 2.54
C GLU A 81 9.75 15.11 3.42
N PRO A 82 10.17 15.50 4.63
CA PRO A 82 9.44 16.46 5.44
C PRO A 82 9.19 17.75 4.65
N LYS A 83 8.02 18.36 4.82
CA LYS A 83 7.79 19.69 4.28
C LYS A 83 8.78 20.66 4.91
N GLU A 84 9.39 21.52 4.10
CA GLU A 84 10.13 22.66 4.64
C GLU A 84 9.17 23.52 5.47
N PRO A 85 9.62 24.04 6.63
CA PRO A 85 8.83 24.99 7.40
C PRO A 85 8.48 26.19 6.51
N VAL A 86 7.18 26.51 6.43
CA VAL A 86 6.68 27.74 5.79
C VAL A 86 6.82 28.91 6.76
#